data_AF-A0A661STH4-F1
#
_entry.id   AF-A0A661STH4-F1
#
_cell.length_a   1.000
_cell.length_b   1.000
_cell.length_c   1.000
_cell.angle_alpha   90.00
_cell.angle_beta   90.00
_cell.angle_gamma   90.00
#
_symmetry.space_group_name_H-M   'P 1'
#
loop_
_entity.id
_entity.type
_entity.pdbx_description
1 polymer ?
#
loop_
_entity_poly.entity_id
_entity_poly.type
_entity_poly.pdbx_seq_one_letter_code
_entity_poly.pdbx_strand_id
1 'polypeptide(L)'
;LDKRLLESLVQHRQNSLERHIQTIFVLASVAPLLGLLGTVTGMISTFEAISRFGTANARALASGISEALITTQVGLIVAVPGLFMGHVIRRRTDDIQNRMERFALHTGQNITSQPSLTRSEKEIES
;
A
#
# COMPACT_ATOMS: atom_id res chain seq x y z
N LEU A 1 -17.73 20.19 22.08
CA LEU A 1 -17.16 19.61 20.84
C LEU A 1 -17.41 18.12 20.88
N ASP A 2 -18.28 17.60 20.01
CA ASP A 2 -18.77 16.22 20.10
C ASP A 2 -17.68 15.19 19.81
N LYS A 3 -17.46 14.26 20.75
CA LYS A 3 -16.53 13.13 20.63
C LYS A 3 -16.75 12.34 19.31
N ARG A 4 -18.01 12.22 18.89
CA ARG A 4 -18.42 11.55 17.64
C ARG A 4 -17.90 12.23 16.37
N LEU A 5 -17.75 13.56 16.37
CA LEU A 5 -17.18 14.29 15.23
C LEU A 5 -15.66 14.10 15.14
N LEU A 6 -14.98 14.02 16.29
CA LEU A 6 -13.55 13.75 16.30
C LEU A 6 -13.25 12.32 15.79
N GLU A 7 -14.02 11.34 16.26
CA GLU A 7 -13.91 9.94 15.83
C GLU A 7 -14.17 9.78 14.32
N SER A 8 -15.21 10.44 13.78
CA SER A 8 -15.52 10.36 12.35
C SER A 8 -14.46 11.00 11.45
N LEU A 9 -13.85 12.10 11.89
CA LEU A 9 -12.75 12.77 11.18
C LEU A 9 -11.46 11.95 11.18
N VAL A 10 -11.14 11.28 12.29
CA VAL A 10 -10.00 10.36 12.38
C VAL A 10 -10.22 9.17 11.45
N GLN A 11 -11.40 8.54 11.52
CA GLN A 11 -11.75 7.38 10.69
C GLN A 11 -11.67 7.68 9.18
N HIS A 12 -12.19 8.83 8.74
CA HIS A 12 -12.13 9.23 7.34
C HIS A 12 -10.69 9.38 6.83
N ARG A 13 -9.80 9.93 7.66
CA ARG A 13 -8.40 10.12 7.30
C ARG A 13 -7.65 8.78 7.23
N GLN A 14 -7.96 7.85 8.13
CA GLN A 14 -7.40 6.49 8.15
C GLN A 14 -7.73 5.73 6.85
N ASN A 15 -9.00 5.73 6.45
CA ASN A 15 -9.46 5.03 5.25
C ASN A 15 -8.76 5.51 3.97
N SER A 16 -8.50 6.81 3.86
CA SER A 16 -7.78 7.36 2.71
C SER A 16 -6.33 6.87 2.66
N LEU A 17 -5.61 6.87 3.79
CA LEU A 17 -4.22 6.40 3.84
C LEU A 17 -4.11 4.91 3.50
N GLU A 18 -5.00 4.07 4.02
CA GLU A 18 -5.04 2.65 3.70
C GLU A 18 -5.25 2.39 2.21
N ARG A 19 -6.13 3.17 1.55
CA ARG A 19 -6.38 3.02 0.11
C ARG A 19 -5.13 3.27 -0.75
N HIS A 20 -4.32 4.26 -0.40
CA HIS A 20 -3.07 4.53 -1.12
C HIS A 20 -2.05 3.41 -0.91
N ILE A 21 -1.95 2.90 0.33
CA ILE A 21 -1.06 1.79 0.66
C ILE A 21 -1.47 0.52 -0.07
N GLN A 22 -2.77 0.20 -0.09
CA GLN A 22 -3.28 -0.95 -0.85
C GLN A 22 -2.96 -0.84 -2.35
N THR A 23 -3.04 0.37 -2.92
CA THR A 23 -2.69 0.59 -4.33
C THR A 23 -1.22 0.24 -4.59
N ILE A 24 -0.30 0.63 -3.69
CA ILE A 24 1.13 0.26 -3.80
C ILE A 24 1.30 -1.25 -3.78
N PHE A 25 0.61 -1.95 -2.88
CA PHE A 25 0.67 -3.41 -2.79
C PHE A 25 0.16 -4.10 -4.06
N VAL A 26 -0.94 -3.61 -4.63
CA VAL A 26 -1.49 -4.13 -5.89
C VAL A 26 -0.51 -3.91 -7.04
N LEU A 27 0.06 -2.71 -7.19
CA LEU A 27 1.04 -2.45 -8.25
C LEU A 27 2.29 -3.33 -8.10
N ALA A 28 2.78 -3.48 -6.86
CA ALA A 28 3.94 -4.33 -6.57
C ALA A 28 3.65 -5.82 -6.80
N SER A 29 2.42 -6.29 -6.59
CA SER A 29 2.03 -7.68 -6.85
C SER A 29 1.73 -7.96 -8.34
N VAL A 30 1.35 -6.92 -9.10
CA VAL A 30 1.15 -7.02 -10.56
C VAL A 30 2.48 -7.01 -11.32
N ALA A 31 3.53 -6.35 -10.81
CA ALA A 31 4.83 -6.27 -11.49
C ALA A 31 5.45 -7.64 -11.88
N PRO A 32 5.46 -8.68 -11.04
CA PRO A 32 5.92 -10.03 -11.44
C PRO A 32 5.04 -10.67 -12.51
N LEU A 33 3.73 -10.43 -12.45
CA LEU A 33 2.78 -10.96 -13.44
C LEU A 33 3.03 -10.36 -14.81
N LEU A 34 3.39 -9.07 -14.88
CA LEU A 34 3.81 -8.41 -16.12
C LEU A 34 5.15 -8.96 -16.66
N GLY A 35 6.11 -9.22 -15.78
CA GLY A 35 7.38 -9.88 -16.17
C GLY A 35 7.15 -11.29 -16.71
N LEU A 36 6.25 -12.05 -16.10
CA LEU A 36 5.83 -13.36 -16.59
C LEU A 36 5.16 -13.26 -17.97
N LEU A 37 4.24 -12.32 -18.15
CA LEU A 37 3.61 -12.05 -19.45
C LEU A 37 4.66 -11.76 -20.53
N GLY A 38 5.68 -10.96 -20.21
CA GLY A 38 6.80 -10.69 -21.11
C GLY A 38 7.54 -11.95 -21.54
N THR A 39 7.70 -12.94 -20.64
CA THR A 39 8.34 -14.21 -21.01
C THR A 39 7.53 -14.99 -22.02
N VAL A 40 6.21 -15.01 -21.84
CA VAL A 40 5.29 -15.69 -22.75
C VAL A 40 5.37 -15.03 -24.12
N THR A 41 5.35 -13.70 -24.18
CA THR A 41 5.50 -12.95 -25.43
C THR A 41 6.86 -13.24 -26.10
N GLY A 42 7.96 -13.19 -25.36
CA GLY A 42 9.31 -13.47 -25.91
C GLY A 42 9.46 -14.90 -26.42
N MET A 43 8.87 -15.88 -25.72
CA MET A 43 8.85 -17.27 -26.17
C MET A 43 7.99 -17.46 -27.42
N ILE A 44 6.86 -16.76 -27.56
CA ILE A 44 6.04 -16.77 -28.78
C ILE A 44 6.86 -16.25 -29.97
N SER A 45 7.55 -15.12 -29.83
CA SER A 45 8.42 -14.58 -30.88
C SER A 45 9.57 -15.53 -31.23
N THR A 46 10.12 -16.23 -30.24
CA THR A 46 11.15 -17.26 -30.45
C THR A 46 10.61 -18.42 -31.28
N PHE A 47 9.42 -18.94 -30.95
CA PHE A 47 8.77 -20.02 -31.73
C PHE A 47 8.42 -19.60 -33.15
N GLU A 48 7.97 -18.36 -33.35
CA GLU A 48 7.69 -17.83 -34.68
C GLU A 48 8.97 -17.76 -35.55
N ALA A 49 10.10 -17.34 -34.95
CA ALA A 49 11.39 -17.33 -35.64
C ALA A 49 11.83 -18.75 -36.06
N ILE A 50 11.65 -19.75 -35.18
CA ILE A 50 11.90 -21.16 -35.53
C ILE A 50 11.01 -21.60 -36.69
N SER A 51 9.73 -21.25 -36.68
CA SER A 51 8.79 -21.66 -37.72
C SER A 51 9.13 -21.06 -39.09
N ARG A 52 9.71 -19.87 -39.14
CA ARG A 52 10.05 -19.18 -40.40
C ARG A 52 11.44 -19.53 -40.92
N PHE A 53 12.43 -19.62 -40.03
CA PHE A 53 13.85 -19.77 -40.41
C PHE A 53 14.43 -21.15 -40.07
N GLY A 54 13.64 -22.04 -39.48
CA GLY A 54 14.07 -23.33 -38.98
C GLY A 54 14.94 -23.22 -37.71
N THR A 55 15.42 -24.36 -37.22
CA THR A 55 16.27 -24.44 -36.03
C THR A 55 17.75 -24.14 -36.29
N ALA A 56 18.11 -23.78 -37.54
CA ALA A 56 19.50 -23.59 -37.95
C ALA A 56 20.20 -22.42 -37.23
N ASN A 57 19.44 -21.47 -36.68
CA ASN A 57 19.98 -20.29 -36.02
C ASN A 57 19.92 -20.41 -34.48
N ALA A 58 20.72 -21.32 -33.92
CA ALA A 58 20.80 -21.58 -32.47
C ALA A 58 21.13 -20.31 -31.64
N ARG A 59 21.82 -19.33 -32.23
CA ARG A 59 22.10 -18.04 -31.58
C ARG A 59 20.84 -17.18 -31.40
N ALA A 60 19.95 -17.16 -32.39
CA ALA A 60 18.67 -16.42 -32.31
C ALA A 60 17.71 -17.05 -31.29
N LEU A 61 17.74 -18.39 -31.18
CA LEU A 61 17.02 -19.13 -30.14
C LEU A 61 17.51 -18.76 -28.73
N ALA A 62 18.83 -18.81 -28.52
CA ALA A 62 19.43 -18.47 -27.24
C ALA A 62 19.14 -17.01 -26.85
N SER A 63 19.15 -16.08 -27.80
CA SER A 63 18.83 -14.67 -27.51
C SER A 63 17.38 -14.48 -27.10
N GLY A 64 16.41 -15.12 -27.78
CA GLY A 64 15.00 -14.98 -27.44
C GLY A 64 14.63 -15.54 -26.06
N ILE A 65 15.24 -16.67 -25.69
CA ILE A 65 15.10 -17.24 -24.34
C ILE A 65 15.75 -16.31 -23.30
N SER A 66 16.94 -15.78 -23.57
CA SER A 66 17.62 -14.85 -22.67
C SER A 66 16.79 -13.59 -22.44
N GLU A 67 16.20 -13.03 -23.49
CA GLU A 67 15.32 -11.86 -23.39
C GLU A 67 14.08 -12.15 -22.55
N ALA A 68 13.46 -13.31 -22.75
CA ALA A 68 12.35 -13.78 -21.92
C ALA A 68 12.75 -13.90 -20.44
N LEU A 69 13.95 -14.37 -20.12
CA LEU A 69 14.40 -14.44 -18.73
C LEU A 69 14.67 -13.06 -18.10
N ILE A 70 15.21 -12.11 -18.87
CA ILE A 70 15.48 -10.75 -18.40
C ILE A 70 14.19 -10.04 -18.00
N THR A 71 13.10 -10.19 -18.75
CA THR A 71 11.83 -9.52 -18.39
C THR A 71 11.21 -10.06 -17.09
N THR A 72 11.36 -11.36 -16.77
CA THR A 72 11.00 -11.88 -15.43
C THR A 72 11.87 -11.28 -14.35
N GLN A 73 13.18 -11.22 -14.59
CA GLN A 73 14.13 -10.67 -13.63
C GLN A 73 13.78 -9.21 -13.30
N VAL A 74 13.46 -8.40 -14.31
CA VAL A 74 13.04 -6.99 -14.13
C VAL A 74 11.73 -6.90 -13.33
N GLY A 75 10.73 -7.73 -13.64
CA GLY A 75 9.47 -7.77 -12.89
C GLY A 75 9.67 -8.05 -11.40
N LEU A 76 10.59 -8.97 -11.06
CA LEU A 76 10.94 -9.27 -9.68
C LEU A 76 11.76 -8.16 -9.00
N ILE A 77 12.71 -7.55 -9.72
CA ILE A 77 13.53 -6.43 -9.22
C ILE A 77 12.64 -5.24 -8.84
N VAL A 78 11.53 -5.01 -9.54
CA VAL A 78 10.57 -3.94 -9.21
C VAL A 78 9.63 -4.35 -8.08
N ALA A 79 9.16 -5.61 -8.07
CA ALA A 79 8.20 -6.11 -7.10
C ALA A 79 8.75 -6.16 -5.67
N VAL A 80 9.98 -6.65 -5.50
CA VAL A 80 10.58 -6.86 -4.16
C VAL A 80 10.71 -5.54 -3.38
N PRO A 81 11.32 -4.47 -3.93
CA PRO A 81 11.36 -3.17 -3.27
C PRO A 81 9.98 -2.55 -3.09
N GLY A 82 9.07 -2.72 -4.06
CA GLY A 82 7.70 -2.20 -3.98
C GLY A 82 6.93 -2.79 -2.80
N LEU A 83 7.00 -4.12 -2.63
CA LEU A 83 6.40 -4.81 -1.49
C LEU A 83 7.07 -4.41 -0.18
N PHE A 84 8.41 -4.33 -0.14
CA PHE A 84 9.12 -3.92 1.07
C PHE A 84 8.73 -2.51 1.52
N MET A 85 8.73 -1.55 0.60
CA MET A 85 8.35 -0.16 0.88
C MET A 85 6.89 -0.05 1.35
N GLY A 86 5.98 -0.79 0.69
CA GLY A 86 4.57 -0.88 1.10
C GLY A 86 4.41 -1.34 2.55
N HIS A 87 5.18 -2.35 2.98
CA HIS A 87 5.16 -2.83 4.37
C HIS A 87 5.70 -1.79 5.35
N VAL A 88 6.78 -1.09 5.01
CA VAL A 88 7.37 -0.04 5.86
C VAL A 88 6.38 1.12 6.05
N ILE A 89 5.75 1.57 4.97
CA ILE A 89 4.75 2.66 5.03
C ILE A 89 3.54 2.21 5.84
N ARG A 90 3.04 0.98 5.63
CA ARG A 90 1.91 0.43 6.41
C ARG A 90 2.20 0.42 7.90
N ARG A 91 3.35 -0.11 8.32
CA ARG A 91 3.74 -0.13 9.74
C ARG A 91 3.78 1.27 10.36
N ARG A 92 4.30 2.26 9.63
CA ARG A 92 4.31 3.65 10.10
C ARG A 92 2.91 4.23 10.23
N THR A 93 2.04 3.96 9.27
CA THR A 93 0.63 4.40 9.32
C THR A 93 -0.08 3.78 10.52
N ASP A 94 0.07 2.48 10.75
CA ASP A 94 -0.54 1.77 11.88
C ASP A 94 -0.07 2.35 13.24
N ASP A 95 1.22 2.66 13.37
CA ASP A 95 1.75 3.29 14.59
C ASP A 95 1.16 4.69 14.82
N ILE A 96 1.03 5.49 13.75
CA ILE A 96 0.38 6.82 13.83
C ILE A 96 -1.09 6.68 14.23
N GLN A 97 -1.82 5.72 13.68
CA GLN A 97 -3.22 5.45 14.03
C GLN A 97 -3.36 5.07 15.51
N ASN A 98 -2.54 4.13 15.98
CA ASN A 98 -2.53 3.70 17.39
C ASN A 98 -2.19 4.84 18.35
N ARG A 99 -1.36 5.80 17.93
CA ARG A 99 -1.06 7.01 18.72
C ARG A 99 -2.25 7.98 18.75
N MET A 100 -2.95 8.15 17.63
CA MET A 100 -4.14 9.00 17.55
C MET A 100 -5.28 8.44 18.42
N GLU A 101 -5.53 7.14 18.38
CA GLU A 101 -6.54 6.49 19.22
C GLU A 101 -6.23 6.68 20.72
N ARG A 102 -4.98 6.45 21.12
CA ARG A 102 -4.55 6.69 22.52
C ARG A 102 -4.75 8.14 22.95
N PHE A 103 -4.44 9.11 22.10
CA PHE A 103 -4.64 10.53 22.41
C PHE A 103 -6.13 10.90 22.52
N ALA A 104 -6.98 10.35 21.65
CA ALA A 104 -8.43 10.54 21.69
C ALA A 104 -9.05 9.95 22.97
N LEU A 105 -8.56 8.79 23.43
CA LEU A 105 -8.99 8.17 24.68
C LEU A 105 -8.62 9.02 25.91
N HIS A 106 -7.39 9.52 25.98
CA HIS A 106 -6.96 10.39 27.09
C HIS A 106 -7.70 11.72 27.12
N THR A 107 -7.94 12.33 25.95
CA THR A 107 -8.68 13.60 25.86
C THR A 107 -10.16 13.41 26.19
N GLY A 108 -10.76 12.30 25.76
CA GLY A 108 -12.16 11.96 26.09
C GLY A 108 -12.39 11.66 27.57
N GLN A 109 -11.39 11.12 28.27
CA GLN A 109 -11.45 10.92 29.73
C GLN A 109 -11.34 12.24 30.49
N ASN A 110 -10.39 13.11 30.13
CA ASN A 110 -10.21 14.42 30.78
C ASN A 110 -11.40 15.38 30.61
N ILE A 111 -12.15 15.27 29.50
CA ILE A 111 -13.36 16.10 29.27
C ILE A 111 -14.58 15.56 30.05
N THR A 112 -14.58 14.27 30.43
CA THR A 112 -15.66 13.70 31.25
C THR A 112 -15.48 14.03 32.75
N SER A 113 -14.26 14.40 33.19
CA SER A 113 -13.93 14.65 34.60
C SER A 113 -14.16 16.09 35.09
N GLN A 114 -14.67 17.01 34.28
CA GLN A 114 -15.09 18.34 34.78
C GLN A 114 -16.45 18.78 34.21
N PRO A 115 -17.54 18.50 34.94
CA PRO A 115 -18.72 19.34 34.97
C PRO A 115 -18.89 19.90 36.39
N SER A 116 -17.96 20.74 36.87
CA SER A 116 -18.11 21.35 38.21
C SER A 116 -17.48 22.73 38.32
N LEU A 117 -17.84 23.67 37.44
CA LEU A 117 -17.66 25.10 37.71
C LEU A 117 -18.77 25.94 37.03
N THR A 118 -20.03 25.72 37.40
CA THR A 118 -21.08 26.77 37.22
C THR A 118 -22.23 26.62 38.22
N ARG A 119 -21.94 26.30 39.49
CA ARG A 119 -22.94 26.31 40.58
C ARG A 119 -22.56 27.22 41.75
N SER A 120 -21.69 28.20 41.50
CA SER A 120 -21.25 29.18 42.51
C SER A 120 -21.51 30.64 42.11
N GLU A 121 -22.58 30.90 41.34
CA GLU A 121 -23.08 32.26 41.06
C GLU A 121 -24.61 32.39 41.29
N LYS A 122 -25.23 31.47 42.06
CA LYS A 122 -26.65 31.58 42.45
C LYS A 122 -26.91 31.59 43.95
N GLU A 123 -25.90 31.89 44.76
CA GLU A 123 -26.05 32.03 46.23
C GLU A 123 -25.68 33.42 46.77
N ILE A 124 -25.40 34.42 45.91
CA ILE A 124 -25.04 35.79 46.36
C ILE A 124 -26.00 36.90 45.86
N GLU A 125 -26.99 36.60 45.02
CA GLU A 125 -28.22 37.42 44.93
C GLU A 125 -29.35 36.57 45.54
N SER A 126 -29.51 36.54 46.88
CA SER A 126 -30.19 37.58 47.67
C SER A 126 -31.51 37.99 47.04
#